data_AF-A0A964ZGF9-F1
#
_entry.id   AF-A0A964ZGF9-F1
#
_cell.length_a   1.000
_cell.length_b   1.000
_cell.length_c   1.000
_cell.angle_alpha   90.00
_cell.angle_beta   90.00
_cell.angle_gamma   90.00
#
_symmetry.space_group_name_H-M   'P 1'
#
loop_
_entity.id
_entity.type
_entity.pdbx_description
1 polymer ?
#
loop_
_entity_poly.entity_id
_entity_poly.type
_entity_poly.pdbx_seq_one_letter_code
_entity_poly.pdbx_strand_id
1 'polypeptide(L)' 'MLPILLFTLTADIDRLPPSSIAAARLIRPQDGELKWTRIPWQMNLATAVDMAATEKRPLMVWVAGDPPLERC' A
#
# COMPACT_ATOMS: atom_id res chain seq x y z
N MET A 1 -1.38 -6.84 20.53
CA MET A 1 -1.38 -5.40 20.23
C MET A 1 -0.08 -5.12 19.47
N LEU A 2 -0.08 -5.39 18.15
CA LEU A 2 1.10 -5.28 17.29
C LEU A 2 0.96 -4.01 16.44
N PRO A 3 2.04 -3.24 16.24
CA PRO A 3 1.95 -1.94 15.61
C PRO A 3 1.67 -2.13 14.13
N ILE A 4 0.66 -1.42 13.66
CA ILE A 4 0.37 -1.15 12.26
C ILE A 4 1.65 -0.53 11.69
N LEU A 5 2.41 -1.28 10.90
CA LEU A 5 3.46 -0.74 10.05
C LEU A 5 2.75 0.07 8.97
N LEU A 6 2.39 1.29 9.34
CA LEU A 6 2.00 2.35 8.44
C LEU A 6 3.22 2.56 7.54
N PHE A 7 3.20 2.01 6.32
CA PHE A 7 4.08 2.45 5.26
C PHE A 7 3.73 3.91 5.00
N THR A 8 4.32 4.81 5.78
CA THR A 8 4.27 6.23 5.50
C THR A 8 5.17 6.42 4.29
N LEU A 9 4.58 6.39 3.10
CA LEU A 9 5.17 6.97 1.89
C LEU A 9 5.22 8.51 2.01
N THR A 10 5.52 9.02 3.20
CA THR A 10 5.89 10.40 3.43
C THR A 10 7.42 10.42 3.29
N ALA A 11 7.90 10.29 2.07
CA ALA A 11 9.20 10.90 1.79
C ALA A 11 9.06 12.36 2.22
N ASP A 12 9.86 12.79 3.18
CA ASP A 12 9.80 14.10 3.80
C ASP A 12 10.00 15.16 2.69
N ILE A 13 8.93 15.77 2.19
CA ILE A 13 8.97 16.72 1.04
C ILE A 13 9.90 17.88 1.38
N ASP A 14 10.00 18.19 2.67
CA ASP A 14 10.82 19.25 3.23
C ASP A 14 12.33 18.97 3.04
N ARG A 15 12.71 17.74 2.66
CA ARG A 15 14.08 17.38 2.28
C ARG A 15 14.41 17.59 0.80
N LEU A 16 13.42 17.91 -0.04
CA LEU A 16 13.64 18.12 -1.47
C LEU A 16 14.14 19.54 -1.76
N PRO A 17 14.93 19.74 -2.84
CA PRO A 17 15.26 21.08 -3.31
C PRO A 17 13.99 21.89 -3.59
N PRO A 18 13.95 23.21 -3.31
CA PRO A 18 12.76 24.03 -3.51
C PRO A 18 12.14 23.94 -4.91
N SER A 19 12.99 23.79 -5.94
CA SER A 19 12.57 23.60 -7.33
C SER A 19 11.78 22.31 -7.59
N SER A 20 11.92 21.31 -6.72
CA SER A 20 11.32 19.97 -6.88
C SER A 20 10.04 19.78 -6.07
N ILE A 21 9.78 20.64 -5.08
CA ILE A 21 8.61 20.52 -4.18
C ILE A 21 7.30 20.61 -4.96
N ALA A 22 7.19 21.56 -5.90
CA ALA A 22 5.98 21.74 -6.70
C ALA A 22 5.67 20.49 -7.55
N ALA A 23 6.68 19.92 -8.19
CA ALA A 23 6.54 18.68 -8.97
C ALA A 23 6.20 17.48 -8.06
N ALA A 24 6.88 17.35 -6.92
CA ALA A 24 6.63 16.28 -5.96
C ALA A 24 5.19 16.31 -5.41
N ARG A 25 4.62 17.48 -5.16
CA ARG A 25 3.22 17.61 -4.73
C ARG A 25 2.23 17.20 -5.81
N LEU A 26 2.55 17.43 -7.07
CA LEU A 26 1.70 17.07 -8.21
C LEU A 26 1.65 15.56 -8.46
N ILE A 27 2.79 14.87 -8.36
CA ILE A 27 2.89 13.44 -8.69
C ILE A 27 2.51 12.52 -7.52
N ARG A 28 2.46 13.05 -6.30
CA ARG A 28 2.08 12.23 -5.14
C ARG A 28 0.61 11.90 -5.17
N PRO A 29 0.25 10.70 -4.71
CA PRO A 29 -1.15 10.36 -4.54
C PRO A 29 -1.84 11.37 -3.63
N GLN A 30 -2.93 11.95 -4.11
CA GLN A 30 -3.77 12.87 -3.36
C GLN A 30 -4.67 12.11 -2.39
N ASP A 31 -5.30 12.85 -1.48
CA ASP A 31 -6.23 12.29 -0.53
C ASP A 31 -7.35 11.53 -1.24
N GLY A 32 -7.45 10.22 -0.94
CA GLY A 32 -8.47 9.35 -1.52
C GLY A 32 -8.09 8.68 -2.83
N GLU A 33 -6.89 8.90 -3.39
CA GLU A 33 -6.40 8.16 -4.56
C GLU A 33 -5.92 6.75 -4.18
N LEU A 34 -5.34 6.58 -3.00
CA LEU A 34 -4.87 5.28 -2.49
C LEU A 34 -5.98 4.48 -1.79
N LYS A 35 -7.16 4.31 -2.39
CA LYS A 35 -8.29 3.60 -1.74
C LYS A 35 -7.96 2.16 -1.35
N TRP A 36 -7.06 1.52 -2.08
CA TRP A 36 -6.61 0.15 -1.83
C TRP A 36 -5.94 -0.01 -0.45
N THR A 37 -5.36 1.04 0.13
CA THR A 37 -4.75 0.97 1.48
C THR A 37 -5.79 0.84 2.59
N ARG A 38 -7.06 1.19 2.31
CA ARG A 38 -8.16 1.10 3.26
C ARG A 38 -8.82 -0.28 3.28
N ILE A 39 -8.49 -1.14 2.32
CA ILE A 39 -9.01 -2.50 2.28
C ILE A 39 -8.35 -3.29 3.42
N PRO A 40 -9.11 -3.98 4.27
CA PRO A 40 -8.56 -4.81 5.33
C PRO A 40 -7.99 -6.10 4.76
N TRP A 41 -6.79 -6.01 4.16
CA TRP A 41 -6.12 -7.14 3.52
C TRP A 41 -5.87 -8.27 4.51
N GLN A 42 -6.23 -9.49 4.11
CA GLN A 42 -5.82 -10.69 4.83
C GLN A 42 -4.40 -11.05 4.38
N MET A 43 -3.46 -11.05 5.33
CA MET A 43 -2.04 -11.27 5.06
C MET A 43 -1.64 -12.76 5.11
N ASN A 44 -2.50 -13.61 5.66
CA ASN A 44 -2.31 -15.06 5.65
C ASN A 44 -3.14 -15.69 4.52
N LEU A 45 -2.46 -16.28 3.53
CA LEU A 45 -3.10 -16.90 2.38
C LEU A 45 -4.05 -18.05 2.77
N ALA A 46 -3.67 -18.92 3.70
CA ALA A 46 -4.51 -20.05 4.12
C ALA A 46 -5.83 -19.55 4.73
N THR A 47 -5.75 -18.56 5.62
CA THR A 47 -6.93 -17.93 6.21
C THR A 47 -7.80 -17.25 5.14
N ALA A 48 -7.20 -16.58 4.17
CA ALA A 48 -7.94 -15.92 3.09
C ALA A 48 -8.69 -16.94 2.20
N VAL A 49 -8.08 -18.09 1.93
CA VAL A 49 -8.70 -19.20 1.18
C VAL A 49 -9.90 -19.77 1.93
N ASP A 50 -9.77 -20.03 3.23
CA ASP A 50 -10.86 -20.56 4.05
C ASP A 50 -12.05 -19.58 4.11
N MET A 51 -11.77 -18.28 4.25
CA MET A 51 -12.79 -17.22 4.22
C MET A 51 -13.52 -17.17 2.88
N ALA A 52 -12.78 -17.18 1.76
CA ALA A 52 -13.36 -17.13 0.42
C ALA A 52 -14.25 -18.35 0.12
N ALA A 53 -13.83 -19.54 0.55
CA ALA A 53 -14.60 -20.77 0.43
C ALA A 53 -15.90 -20.71 1.25
N THR A 54 -15.81 -20.23 2.50
CA THR A 54 -16.97 -20.08 3.40
C THR A 54 -17.97 -19.06 2.86
N GLU A 55 -17.49 -17.92 2.37
CA GLU A 55 -18.33 -16.85 1.81
C GLU A 55 -18.84 -17.15 0.40
N LYS A 56 -18.34 -18.21 -0.26
CA LYS A 56 -18.63 -18.55 -1.67
C LYS A 56 -18.32 -17.39 -2.62
N ARG A 57 -17.19 -16.71 -2.40
CA ARG A 57 -16.76 -15.55 -3.20
C ARG A 57 -15.38 -15.80 -3.82
N PRO A 58 -15.10 -15.19 -4.98
CA PRO A 58 -13.77 -15.29 -5.58
C PRO A 58 -12.72 -14.62 -4.69
N LEU A 59 -11.53 -15.23 -4.64
CA LEU A 59 -10.37 -14.69 -3.94
C LEU A 59 -9.52 -13.84 -4.90
N MET A 60 -9.27 -12.58 -4.53
CA MET A 60 -8.26 -11.73 -5.17
C MET A 60 -6.99 -11.78 -4.35
N VAL A 61 -5.87 -12.14 -4.97
CA VAL A 61 -4.54 -12.12 -4.34
C VAL A 61 -3.75 -10.97 -4.96
N TRP A 62 -3.32 -10.03 -4.12
CA TRP A 62 -2.40 -8.98 -4.51
C TRP A 62 -0.99 -9.36 -4.07
N VAL A 63 -0.11 -9.63 -5.04
CA VAL A 63 1.31 -9.89 -4.77
C VAL A 63 2.10 -8.68 -5.24
N ALA A 64 2.63 -7.92 -4.30
CA ALA A 64 3.77 -7.05 -4.58
C ALA A 64 5.02 -7.93 -4.46
N GLY A 65 5.95 -7.85 -5.42
CA GLY A 65 7.19 -8.63 -5.33
C GLY A 65 8.00 -8.27 -4.08
N ASP A 66 8.83 -9.21 -3.64
CA ASP A 66 9.59 -9.11 -2.40
C ASP A 66 10.53 -7.89 -2.37
N PRO A 67 10.82 -7.33 -1.18
CA PRO A 67 11.88 -6.35 -1.04
C PRO A 67 13.24 -6.94 -1.49
N PRO A 68 14.05 -6.22 -2.29
CA PRO A 68 13.77 -4.92 -2.88
C PRO A 68 13.25 -5.10 -4.31
N LEU A 69 11.96 -4.85 -4.53
CA LEU A 69 11.53 -4.24 -5.79
C LEU A 69 12.03 -2.77 -5.89
N GLU A 70 12.85 -2.32 -4.93
CA GLU A 70 13.60 -1.07 -4.94
C GLU A 70 14.82 -1.16 -5.87
N ARG A 71 14.60 -0.87 -7.15
CA ARG A 71 15.54 -0.16 -8.05
C ARG A 71 14.90 -0.09 -9.44
N CYS A 72 14.16 0.98 -9.68
CA CYS A 72 14.20 1.64 -10.98
C CYS A 72 15.35 2.65 -10.95
#